data_AF-A0A1G6AV02-F1
#
_entry.id   AF-A0A1G6AV02-F1
#
_cell.length_a   1.000
_cell.length_b   1.000
_cell.length_c   1.000
_cell.angle_alpha   90.00
_cell.angle_beta   90.00
_cell.angle_gamma   90.00
#
_symmetry.space_group_name_H-M   'P 1'
#
loop_
_entity.id
_entity.type
_entity.pdbx_description
1 polymer ?
#
loop_
_entity_poly.entity_id
_entity_poly.type
_entity_poly.pdbx_seq_one_letter_code
_entity_poly.pdbx_strand_id
1 'polypeptide(L)'
;MDIKKLAALISDKRAYGKSYGNLAIAVESDRGRILNSAAVRRLQQKTQVFPLERNAAVRSRLTHSLEVQQNGRFIVQEIERSNSEADKDLFRAIESIVEI
;
A
#
# COMPACT_ATOMS: atom_id res chain seq x y z
N MET A 1 -19.76 -1.19 8.37
CA MET A 1 -19.15 -1.52 7.05
C MET A 1 -18.86 -3.02 7.05
N ASP A 2 -19.29 -3.76 6.04
CA ASP A 2 -19.15 -5.21 6.02
C ASP A 2 -17.75 -5.61 5.48
N ILE A 3 -16.87 -6.07 6.38
CA ILE A 3 -15.49 -6.47 6.07
C ILE A 3 -15.46 -7.62 5.05
N LYS A 4 -16.48 -8.49 5.03
CA LYS A 4 -16.56 -9.62 4.09
C LYS A 4 -16.72 -9.16 2.64
N LYS A 5 -17.41 -8.03 2.42
CA LYS A 5 -17.51 -7.42 1.08
C LYS A 5 -16.17 -6.81 0.64
N LEU A 6 -15.36 -6.31 1.56
CA LEU A 6 -14.04 -5.77 1.26
C LEU A 6 -13.07 -6.90 0.88
N ALA A 7 -13.14 -8.04 1.56
CA ALA A 7 -12.36 -9.23 1.25
C ALA A 7 -12.61 -9.73 -0.19
N ALA A 8 -13.83 -9.62 -0.69
CA ALA A 8 -14.18 -10.03 -2.05
C ALA A 8 -13.51 -9.17 -3.14
N LEU A 9 -13.02 -7.97 -2.81
CA LEU A 9 -12.30 -7.10 -3.75
C LEU A 9 -10.81 -7.43 -3.85
N ILE A 10 -10.27 -8.12 -2.84
CA ILE A 10 -8.85 -8.48 -2.78
C ILE A 10 -8.71 -9.90 -3.32
N SER A 11 -8.12 -10.03 -4.51
CA SER A 11 -7.92 -11.31 -5.17
C SER A 11 -6.48 -11.47 -5.65
N ASP A 12 -6.04 -12.72 -5.69
CA ASP A 12 -4.80 -13.19 -6.30
C ASP A 12 -4.85 -13.20 -7.84
N LYS A 13 -6.03 -13.04 -8.44
CA LYS A 13 -6.23 -12.97 -9.89
C LYS A 13 -5.67 -11.66 -10.45
N ARG A 14 -5.01 -11.73 -11.60
CA ARG A 14 -4.42 -10.60 -12.33
C ARG A 14 -4.92 -10.58 -13.78
N ALA A 15 -4.51 -9.54 -14.51
CA ALA A 15 -4.77 -9.43 -15.95
C ALA A 15 -4.38 -10.73 -16.69
N TYR A 16 -5.18 -11.11 -17.68
CA TYR A 16 -5.04 -12.37 -18.44
C TYR A 16 -5.28 -13.65 -17.63
N GLY A 17 -5.97 -13.58 -16.48
CA GLY A 17 -6.39 -14.77 -15.73
C GLY A 17 -5.27 -15.49 -14.98
N LYS A 18 -4.06 -14.91 -14.92
CA LYS A 18 -2.98 -15.45 -14.09
C LYS A 18 -3.34 -15.27 -12.62
N SER A 19 -3.20 -16.35 -11.85
CA SER A 19 -3.34 -16.38 -10.40
C SER A 19 -2.02 -16.88 -9.82
N TYR A 20 -1.60 -16.28 -8.71
CA TYR A 20 -0.44 -16.75 -7.95
C TYR A 20 -0.76 -17.96 -7.07
N GLY A 21 -2.03 -18.35 -6.93
CA GLY A 21 -2.51 -19.40 -6.03
C GLY A 21 -2.43 -19.04 -4.54
N ASN A 22 -1.71 -17.96 -4.20
CA ASN A 22 -1.54 -17.46 -2.84
C ASN A 22 -1.67 -15.93 -2.84
N LEU A 23 -2.61 -15.42 -2.04
CA LEU A 23 -2.90 -13.99 -1.96
C LEU A 23 -1.71 -13.19 -1.41
N ALA A 24 -1.03 -13.67 -0.37
CA ALA A 24 0.13 -13.01 0.23
C ALA A 24 1.29 -12.84 -0.77
N ILE A 25 1.52 -13.83 -1.62
CA ILE A 25 2.54 -13.72 -2.68
C ILE A 25 2.09 -12.72 -3.76
N ALA A 26 0.82 -12.72 -4.12
CA ALA A 26 0.28 -11.81 -5.14
C ALA A 26 0.41 -10.34 -4.72
N VAL A 27 0.09 -10.03 -3.46
CA VAL A 27 0.19 -8.65 -2.93
C VAL A 27 1.64 -8.21 -2.75
N GLU A 28 2.55 -9.06 -2.27
CA GLU A 28 3.98 -8.73 -2.21
C GLU A 28 4.58 -8.51 -3.61
N SER A 29 4.12 -9.28 -4.61
CA SER A 29 4.56 -9.06 -5.99
C SER A 29 4.12 -7.69 -6.52
N ASP A 30 2.88 -7.27 -6.23
CA ASP A 30 2.40 -5.95 -6.63
C ASP A 30 3.11 -4.82 -5.89
N ARG A 31 3.38 -4.99 -4.59
CA ARG A 31 4.22 -4.08 -3.81
C ARG A 31 5.58 -3.88 -4.47
N GLY A 32 6.24 -4.98 -4.83
CA GLY A 32 7.50 -4.96 -5.56
C GLY A 32 7.41 -4.22 -6.91
N ARG A 33 6.32 -4.40 -7.67
CA ARG A 33 6.10 -3.68 -8.94
C ARG A 33 5.94 -2.18 -8.74
N ILE A 34 5.18 -1.76 -7.73
CA ILE A 34 4.93 -0.35 -7.44
C ILE A 34 6.23 0.33 -7.00
N LEU A 35 6.93 -0.25 -6.02
CA LEU A 35 8.21 0.25 -5.51
C LEU A 35 9.28 0.40 -6.60
N ASN A 36 9.39 -0.60 -7.48
CA ASN A 36 10.36 -0.59 -8.58
C ASN A 36 9.88 0.19 -9.82
N SER A 37 8.69 0.79 -9.77
CA SER A 37 8.15 1.52 -10.91
C SER A 37 8.91 2.84 -11.14
N ALA A 38 9.10 3.20 -12.41
CA ALA A 38 9.63 4.52 -12.75
C ALA A 38 8.68 5.65 -12.32
N ALA A 39 7.38 5.38 -12.18
CA ALA A 39 6.39 6.35 -11.73
C ALA A 39 6.62 6.78 -10.28
N VAL A 40 6.86 5.84 -9.37
CA VAL A 40 7.15 6.14 -7.96
C VAL A 40 8.48 6.88 -7.82
N ARG A 41 9.54 6.45 -8.54
CA ARG A 41 10.83 7.17 -8.53
C ARG A 41 10.71 8.64 -8.96
N ARG A 42 9.83 8.95 -9.92
CA ARG A 42 9.59 10.33 -10.36
C ARG A 42 8.96 11.22 -9.28
N LEU A 43 8.29 10.65 -8.27
CA LEU A 43 7.67 11.43 -7.19
C LEU A 43 8.70 12.18 -6.33
N GLN A 44 9.95 11.71 -6.29
CA GLN A 44 11.04 12.43 -5.62
C GLN A 44 11.29 13.81 -6.22
N GLN A 45 11.08 13.95 -7.54
CA GLN A 45 11.25 15.20 -8.29
C GLN A 45 9.92 15.92 -8.54
N LYS A 46 8.90 15.66 -7.70
CA LYS A 46 7.63 16.38 -7.72
C LYS A 46 7.45 17.15 -6.41
N THR A 47 7.17 18.44 -6.55
CA THR A 47 6.80 19.31 -5.44
C THR A 47 5.47 18.87 -4.84
N GLN A 48 5.35 19.00 -3.52
CA GLN A 48 4.08 18.84 -2.83
C GLN A 48 3.38 20.20 -2.72
N VAL A 49 3.94 21.11 -1.92
CA VAL A 49 3.45 22.47 -1.68
C VAL A 49 4.52 23.51 -2.02
N PHE A 50 5.71 23.36 -1.47
CA PHE A 50 6.83 24.26 -1.72
C PHE A 50 7.67 23.78 -2.94
N PRO A 51 8.35 24.70 -3.64
CA PRO A 51 9.34 24.36 -4.65
C PRO A 51 10.41 23.42 -4.11
N LEU A 52 10.98 22.58 -4.98
CA LEU A 52 12.09 21.73 -4.59
C LEU A 52 13.33 22.59 -4.37
N GLU A 53 13.87 22.54 -3.16
CA GLU A 53 15.15 23.14 -2.84
C GLU A 53 16.27 22.10 -3.03
N ARG A 54 17.53 22.57 -3.09
CA ARG A 54 18.68 21.66 -3.07
C ARG A 54 18.82 20.95 -1.71
N ASN A 55 18.25 21.51 -0.65
CA ASN A 55 18.18 20.86 0.65
C ASN A 55 17.02 19.84 0.66
N ALA A 56 17.19 18.74 1.39
CA ALA A 56 16.15 17.73 1.55
C ALA A 56 15.17 18.05 2.70
N ALA A 57 15.13 19.31 3.17
CA ALA A 57 14.29 19.71 4.31
C ALA A 57 12.82 19.85 3.91
N VAL A 58 12.55 20.18 2.63
CA VAL A 58 11.20 20.29 2.08
C VAL A 58 10.71 18.93 1.60
N ARG A 59 9.46 18.59 1.94
CA ARG A 59 8.80 17.36 1.48
C ARG A 59 8.59 17.37 -0.04
N SER A 60 8.97 16.27 -0.67
CA SER A 60 8.54 15.90 -2.03
C SER A 60 7.22 15.12 -1.97
N ARG A 61 6.59 14.87 -3.13
CA ARG A 61 5.44 13.96 -3.17
C ARG A 61 5.79 12.55 -2.71
N LEU A 62 7.02 12.09 -2.93
CA LEU A 62 7.47 10.77 -2.47
C LEU A 62 7.51 10.70 -0.93
N THR A 63 8.16 11.66 -0.29
CA THR A 63 8.29 11.66 1.18
C THR A 63 6.92 11.82 1.85
N HIS A 64 6.03 12.60 1.26
CA HIS A 64 4.65 12.67 1.74
C HIS A 64 3.88 11.36 1.57
N SER A 65 4.01 10.68 0.43
CA SER A 65 3.40 9.36 0.21
C SER A 65 3.89 8.34 1.25
N LEU A 66 5.16 8.37 1.64
CA LEU A 66 5.70 7.50 2.69
C LEU A 66 5.09 7.79 4.08
N GLU A 67 4.84 9.05 4.42
CA GLU A 67 4.13 9.42 5.65
C GLU A 67 2.67 8.95 5.63
N VAL A 68 1.99 9.11 4.50
CA VAL A 68 0.62 8.62 4.30
C VAL A 68 0.54 7.10 4.39
N GLN A 69 1.51 6.39 3.81
CA GLN A 69 1.67 4.94 3.96
C GLN A 69 1.72 4.55 5.45
N GLN A 70 2.61 5.19 6.23
CA GLN A 70 2.78 4.84 7.63
C GLN A 70 1.48 5.07 8.44
N ASN A 71 0.77 6.16 8.16
CA ASN A 71 -0.53 6.42 8.78
C ASN A 71 -1.57 5.38 8.39
N GLY A 72 -1.63 4.99 7.11
CA GLY A 72 -2.54 3.95 6.65
C GLY A 72 -2.25 2.60 7.31
N ARG A 73 -0.97 2.21 7.43
CA ARG A 73 -0.54 0.99 8.11
C ARG A 73 -1.03 0.95 9.55
N PHE A 74 -0.87 2.06 10.27
CA PHE A 74 -1.34 2.19 11.64
C PHE A 74 -2.87 2.06 11.75
N ILE A 75 -3.63 2.67 10.83
CA ILE A 75 -5.09 2.56 10.79
C ILE A 75 -5.53 1.11 10.59
N VAL A 76 -4.89 0.38 9.67
CA VAL A 76 -5.18 -1.04 9.42
C VAL A 76 -4.94 -1.89 10.66
N GLN A 77 -3.80 -1.68 11.34
CA GLN A 77 -3.46 -2.40 12.57
C GLN A 77 -4.44 -2.12 13.71
N GLU A 78 -4.93 -0.88 13.82
CA GLU A 78 -5.90 -0.54 14.87
C GLU A 78 -7.29 -1.12 14.58
N ILE A 79 -7.68 -1.18 13.30
CA ILE A 79 -8.90 -1.87 12.88
C ILE A 79 -8.76 -3.38 13.14
N GLU A 80 -7.62 -4.00 12.85
CA GLU A 80 -7.35 -5.40 13.16
C GLU A 80 -7.49 -5.66 14.66
N ARG A 81 -6.84 -4.85 15.50
CA ARG A 81 -6.90 -4.95 16.96
C ARG A 81 -8.34 -4.85 17.48
N SER A 82 -9.15 -3.98 16.89
CA SER A 82 -10.54 -3.77 17.28
C SER A 82 -11.48 -4.91 16.86
N ASN A 83 -11.05 -5.81 15.96
CA ASN A 83 -11.86 -6.91 15.43
C ASN A 83 -11.27 -8.27 15.84
N SER A 84 -11.79 -8.87 16.92
CA SER A 84 -11.28 -10.13 17.47
C SER A 84 -11.47 -11.38 16.59
N GLU A 85 -12.37 -11.32 15.60
CA GLU A 85 -12.64 -12.42 14.64
C GLU A 85 -12.02 -12.17 13.24
N ALA A 86 -11.10 -11.22 13.14
CA ALA A 86 -10.46 -10.83 11.90
C ALA A 86 -9.62 -11.97 11.27
N ASP A 87 -9.79 -12.18 9.97
CA ASP A 87 -8.92 -13.01 9.16
C ASP A 87 -7.53 -12.34 9.03
N LYS A 88 -6.54 -12.89 9.72
CA LYS A 88 -5.17 -12.36 9.76
C LYS A 88 -4.52 -12.31 8.38
N ASP A 89 -4.84 -13.24 7.48
CA ASP A 89 -4.26 -13.26 6.14
C ASP A 89 -4.82 -12.14 5.28
N LEU A 90 -6.11 -11.80 5.46
CA LEU A 90 -6.73 -10.63 4.83
C LEU A 90 -6.13 -9.32 5.35
N PHE A 91 -5.96 -9.18 6.66
CA PHE A 91 -5.38 -7.95 7.23
C PHE A 91 -3.92 -7.77 6.83
N ARG A 92 -3.15 -8.85 6.76
CA ARG A 92 -1.78 -8.81 6.24
C ARG A 92 -1.74 -8.45 4.75
N ALA A 93 -2.70 -8.93 3.96
CA ALA A 93 -2.82 -8.52 2.56
C ALA A 93 -3.15 -7.02 2.42
N ILE A 94 -4.08 -6.51 3.25
CA ILE A 94 -4.42 -5.09 3.29
C ILE A 94 -3.22 -4.23 3.74
N GLU A 95 -2.48 -4.67 4.76
CA GLU A 95 -1.28 -3.99 5.24
C GLU A 95 -0.25 -3.82 4.12
N SER A 96 0.04 -4.89 3.37
CA SER A 96 1.00 -4.86 2.26
C SER A 96 0.59 -3.94 1.10
N ILE A 97 -0.73 -3.72 0.89
CA ILE A 97 -1.25 -2.79 -0.13
C ILE A 97 -1.00 -1.33 0.27
N VAL A 98 -1.04 -1.06 1.57
CA VAL A 98 -0.82 0.29 2.09
C VAL A 98 0.67 0.64 2.11
N GLU A 99 1.55 -0.36 2.18
CA GLU A 99 3.01 -0.24 2.08
C GLU A 99 3.52 0.05 0.63
N ILE A 100 3.19 1.23 0.08
CA ILE A 100 3.74 1.80 -1.17
C ILE A 100 4.86 2.83 -0.99
#